data_AF-A0A2D8YTC8-F1
#
_entry.id   AF-A0A2D8YTC8-F1
#
_cell.length_a   1.000
_cell.length_b   1.000
_cell.length_c   1.000
_cell.angle_alpha   90.00
_cell.angle_beta   90.00
_cell.angle_gamma   90.00
#
_symmetry.space_group_name_H-M   'P 1'
#
loop_
_entity.id
_entity.type
_entity.pdbx_description
1 polymer ?
#
loop_
_entity_poly.entity_id
_entity_poly.type
_entity_poly.pdbx_seq_one_letter_code
_entity_poly.pdbx_strand_id
1 'polypeptide(L)'
;MDDVGLKRLVGYDDTAEYELDLCGLDLAHATESVKRMVERSRFRASRSVIVRLDPAGPDTGETLFQPIGRLLLDLRRKSLLAKLSPLPHFAGSGFYLVTQGKKPDA
;
A
#
# COMPACT_ATOMS: atom_id res chain seq x y z
N MET A 1 -22.89 13.59 3.44
CA MET A 1 -22.17 12.34 3.73
C MET A 1 -20.85 12.78 4.34
N ASP A 2 -20.62 12.45 5.61
CA ASP A 2 -19.44 12.88 6.36
C ASP A 2 -18.21 12.03 6.01
N ASP A 3 -17.01 12.61 6.09
CA ASP A 3 -15.72 11.95 5.79
C ASP A 3 -15.55 10.62 6.56
N VAL A 4 -16.14 10.54 7.75
CA VAL A 4 -16.10 9.35 8.62
C VAL A 4 -16.82 8.16 7.97
N GLY A 5 -17.94 8.40 7.28
CA GLY A 5 -18.68 7.36 6.55
C GLY A 5 -17.89 6.82 5.36
N LEU A 6 -17.16 7.69 4.65
CA LEU A 6 -16.32 7.30 3.52
C LEU A 6 -15.11 6.49 3.97
N LYS A 7 -14.39 6.92 5.01
CA LYS A 7 -13.25 6.17 5.60
C LYS A 7 -13.61 4.73 5.97
N ARG A 8 -14.80 4.51 6.56
CA ARG A 8 -15.28 3.17 6.92
C ARG A 8 -15.56 2.28 5.71
N LEU A 9 -15.94 2.86 4.56
CA LEU A 9 -16.29 2.11 3.36
C LEU A 9 -15.04 1.73 2.54
N VAL A 10 -14.05 2.62 2.43
CA VAL A 10 -12.83 2.37 1.63
C VAL A 10 -11.65 1.82 2.45
N GLY A 11 -11.74 1.87 3.78
CA GLY A 11 -10.64 1.47 4.68
C GLY A 11 -9.38 2.33 4.57
N TYR A 12 -9.47 3.41 3.79
CA TYR A 12 -8.45 4.41 3.55
C TYR A 12 -8.42 5.42 4.69
N ASP A 13 -7.23 5.73 5.16
CA ASP A 13 -6.97 6.86 6.05
C ASP A 13 -6.06 7.83 5.32
N ASP A 14 -6.50 9.08 5.16
CA ASP A 14 -5.75 10.16 4.52
C ASP A 14 -4.55 10.62 5.36
N THR A 15 -4.44 10.14 6.60
CA THR A 15 -3.35 10.43 7.54
C THR A 15 -2.37 9.27 7.69
N ALA A 16 -2.05 8.54 6.61
CA ALA A 16 -1.03 7.50 6.69
C ALA A 16 0.30 8.08 7.21
N GLU A 17 0.96 7.35 8.11
CA GLU A 17 2.20 7.82 8.75
C GLU A 17 3.37 7.95 7.76
N TYR A 18 3.34 7.15 6.70
CA TYR A 18 4.41 7.08 5.70
C TYR A 18 3.86 6.97 4.29
N GLU A 19 4.68 7.37 3.33
CA GLU A 19 4.46 7.16 1.91
C GLU A 19 5.63 6.38 1.31
N LEU A 20 5.31 5.38 0.49
CA LEU A 20 6.23 4.66 -0.39
C LEU A 20 5.89 5.07 -1.82
N ASP A 21 6.68 5.98 -2.37
CA ASP A 21 6.53 6.40 -3.76
C ASP A 21 7.24 5.43 -4.71
N LEU A 22 6.48 4.84 -5.63
CA LEU A 22 6.98 3.93 -6.67
C LEU A 22 6.79 4.50 -8.08
N CYS A 23 6.38 5.76 -8.21
CA CYS A 23 6.21 6.40 -9.52
C CYS A 23 7.54 6.46 -10.27
N GLY A 24 7.49 6.19 -11.57
CA GLY A 24 8.67 6.16 -12.45
C GLY A 24 9.59 4.95 -12.28
N LEU A 25 9.30 4.03 -11.35
CA LEU A 25 10.06 2.79 -11.21
C LEU A 25 9.59 1.72 -12.20
N ASP A 26 10.50 0.83 -12.59
CA ASP A 26 10.10 -0.42 -13.24
C ASP A 26 9.54 -1.43 -12.22
N LEU A 27 8.95 -2.51 -12.73
CA LEU A 27 8.35 -3.55 -11.89
C LEU A 27 9.35 -4.20 -10.91
N ALA A 28 10.61 -4.38 -11.31
CA ALA A 28 11.61 -5.05 -10.47
C ALA A 28 11.96 -4.18 -9.26
N HIS A 29 12.24 -2.90 -9.49
CA HIS A 29 12.56 -1.93 -8.44
C HIS A 29 11.35 -1.66 -7.53
N ALA A 30 10.15 -1.56 -8.09
CA ALA A 30 8.92 -1.40 -7.32
C ALA A 30 8.67 -2.62 -6.41
N THR A 31 8.81 -3.83 -6.96
CA THR A 31 8.64 -5.09 -6.21
C THR A 31 9.63 -5.20 -5.05
N GLU A 32 10.90 -4.90 -5.29
CA GLU A 32 11.95 -4.97 -4.27
C GLU A 32 11.74 -3.91 -3.18
N SER A 33 11.30 -2.71 -3.55
CA SER A 33 10.98 -1.63 -2.62
C SER A 33 9.87 -2.03 -1.65
N VAL A 34 8.79 -2.66 -2.15
CA VAL A 34 7.70 -3.19 -1.32
C VAL A 34 8.20 -4.29 -0.39
N LYS A 35 9.00 -5.25 -0.89
CA LYS A 35 9.55 -6.34 -0.08
C LYS A 35 10.40 -5.81 1.07
N ARG A 36 11.33 -4.89 0.79
CA ARG A 36 12.20 -4.27 1.80
C ARG A 36 11.43 -3.47 2.85
N MET A 37 10.39 -2.74 2.43
CA MET A 37 9.51 -2.04 3.36
C MET A 37 8.86 -3.02 4.34
N VAL A 38 8.27 -4.11 3.84
CA VAL A 38 7.59 -5.10 4.68
C VAL A 38 8.59 -5.86 5.56
N GLU A 39 9.74 -6.25 5.04
CA GLU A 39 10.80 -6.91 5.82
C GLU A 39 11.25 -6.06 7.01
N ARG A 40 11.56 -4.77 6.76
CA ARG A 40 11.97 -3.83 7.82
C ARG A 40 10.86 -3.60 8.85
N SER A 41 9.60 -3.66 8.43
CA SER A 41 8.45 -3.46 9.33
C SER A 41 8.35 -4.55 10.41
N ARG A 42 8.87 -5.77 10.17
CA ARG A 42 8.80 -6.90 11.11
C ARG A 42 9.51 -6.65 12.45
N PHE A 43 10.39 -5.66 12.50
CA PHE A 43 11.16 -5.27 13.68
C PHE A 43 10.69 -3.96 14.31
N ARG A 44 9.59 -3.37 13.81
CA ARG A 44 9.06 -2.07 14.23
C ARG A 44 7.60 -2.22 14.64
N ALA A 45 7.02 -1.22 15.30
CA ALA A 45 5.57 -1.17 15.50
C ALA A 45 4.84 -1.17 14.13
N SER A 46 3.59 -1.62 14.13
CA SER A 46 2.68 -1.52 12.99
C SER A 46 2.59 -0.06 12.53
N ARG A 47 2.59 0.17 11.21
CA ARG A 47 2.56 1.51 10.60
C ARG A 47 1.63 1.53 9.42
N SER A 48 0.88 2.62 9.27
CA SER A 48 0.12 2.91 8.05
C SER A 48 1.03 3.48 6.96
N VAL A 49 0.83 3.02 5.72
CA VAL A 49 1.62 3.43 4.55
C VAL A 49 0.71 3.62 3.35
N ILE A 50 0.89 4.73 2.63
CA ILE A 50 0.39 4.90 1.26
C ILE A 50 1.46 4.44 0.29
N VAL A 51 1.12 3.54 -0.62
CA VAL A 51 1.97 3.14 -1.75
C VAL A 51 1.47 3.87 -2.98
N ARG A 52 2.24 4.82 -3.51
CA ARG A 52 1.91 5.59 -4.71
C ARG A 52 2.37 4.86 -5.96
N LEU A 53 1.56 4.94 -7.01
CA LEU A 53 1.85 4.39 -8.32
C LEU A 53 1.51 5.41 -9.39
N ASP A 54 2.14 5.28 -10.55
CA ASP A 54 1.74 6.06 -11.71
C ASP A 54 0.26 5.75 -12.05
N PRO A 55 -0.54 6.79 -12.35
CA PRO A 55 -1.89 6.59 -12.82
C PRO A 55 -1.88 5.92 -14.19
N ALA A 56 -2.92 5.16 -14.49
CA ALA A 56 -3.17 4.74 -15.86
C ALA A 56 -3.57 5.98 -16.68
N GLY A 57 -2.90 6.18 -17.81
CA GLY A 57 -3.11 7.24 -18.77
C GLY A 57 -3.03 6.71 -20.21
N PRO A 58 -3.49 7.50 -21.19
CA PRO A 58 -3.53 7.09 -22.59
C PRO A 58 -2.14 6.81 -23.19
N ASP A 59 -1.10 7.48 -22.67
CA ASP A 59 0.29 7.36 -23.15
C ASP A 59 1.18 6.52 -22.22
N THR A 60 0.67 6.13 -21.05
CA THR A 60 1.39 5.25 -20.12
C THR A 60 1.02 3.81 -20.46
N GLY A 61 2.02 2.94 -20.65
CA GLY A 61 1.80 1.52 -20.93
C GLY A 61 1.17 0.76 -19.76
N GLU A 62 1.62 -0.48 -19.54
CA GLU A 62 1.11 -1.30 -18.43
C GLU A 62 1.40 -0.64 -17.07
N THR A 63 0.35 -0.35 -16.30
CA THR A 63 0.48 0.20 -14.95
C THR A 63 1.00 -0.85 -13.97
N LEU A 64 1.81 -0.41 -13.00
CA LEU A 64 2.23 -1.25 -11.88
C LEU A 64 1.09 -1.60 -10.91
N PHE A 65 -0.11 -1.05 -11.08
CA PHE A 65 -1.25 -1.29 -10.19
C PHE A 65 -1.58 -2.77 -10.01
N GLN A 66 -1.71 -3.52 -11.10
CA GLN A 66 -2.03 -4.95 -11.02
C GLN A 66 -0.89 -5.79 -10.41
N PRO A 67 0.37 -5.71 -10.90
CA PRO A 67 1.43 -6.55 -10.36
C PRO A 67 1.76 -6.22 -8.89
N ILE A 68 1.77 -4.94 -8.51
CA ILE A 68 1.98 -4.54 -7.10
C ILE A 68 0.78 -4.93 -6.24
N GLY A 69 -0.45 -4.77 -6.74
CA GLY A 69 -1.66 -5.23 -6.05
C GLY A 69 -1.63 -6.72 -5.73
N ARG A 70 -1.20 -7.56 -6.68
CA ARG A 70 -1.03 -9.02 -6.47
C ARG A 70 0.00 -9.33 -5.38
N LEU A 71 1.17 -8.67 -5.45
CA LEU A 71 2.20 -8.81 -4.42
C LEU A 71 1.69 -8.46 -3.02
N LEU A 72 0.99 -7.32 -2.89
CA LEU A 72 0.44 -6.87 -1.61
C LEU A 72 -0.64 -7.82 -1.08
N LEU A 73 -1.49 -8.36 -1.96
CA LEU A 73 -2.49 -9.37 -1.58
C LEU A 73 -1.84 -10.65 -1.05
N ASP A 74 -0.75 -11.11 -1.66
CA ASP A 74 -0.02 -12.28 -1.17
C ASP A 74 0.65 -12.01 0.19
N LEU A 75 1.20 -10.83 0.40
CA LEU A 75 1.75 -10.41 1.70
C LEU A 75 0.65 -10.33 2.76
N ARG A 76 -0.54 -9.84 2.40
CA ARG A 76 -1.72 -9.82 3.27
C ARG A 76 -2.18 -11.23 3.65
N ARG A 77 -2.24 -12.16 2.68
CA ARG A 77 -2.55 -13.59 2.92
C ARG A 77 -1.55 -14.26 3.87
N LYS A 78 -0.27 -13.87 3.78
CA LYS A 78 0.80 -14.32 4.70
C LYS A 78 0.78 -13.63 6.06
N SER A 79 -0.25 -12.83 6.37
CA SER A 79 -0.37 -12.06 7.62
C SER A 79 0.79 -11.10 7.90
N LEU A 80 1.45 -10.60 6.84
CA LEU A 80 2.51 -9.59 6.95
C LEU A 80 1.96 -8.15 6.90
N LEU A 81 0.71 -8.00 6.46
CA LEU A 81 -0.04 -6.75 6.47
C LEU A 81 -1.27 -6.93 7.35
N ALA A 82 -1.57 -5.94 8.20
CA ALA A 82 -2.73 -5.84 9.07
C ALA A 82 -3.97 -5.23 8.37
N LYS A 83 -3.75 -4.42 7.32
CA LYS A 83 -4.79 -3.88 6.42
C LYS A 83 -4.22 -3.71 5.01
N LEU A 84 -5.09 -3.75 4.01
CA LEU A 84 -4.80 -3.45 2.61
C LEU A 84 -6.09 -3.00 1.93
N SER A 85 -6.06 -1.86 1.25
CA SER A 85 -7.12 -1.38 0.38
C SER A 85 -6.53 -0.57 -0.79
N PRO A 86 -7.19 -0.54 -1.97
CA PRO A 86 -6.84 0.42 -3.00
C PRO A 86 -7.12 1.85 -2.52
N LEU A 87 -6.37 2.82 -3.02
CA LEU A 87 -6.69 4.23 -2.78
C LEU A 87 -8.02 4.60 -3.46
N PRO A 88 -8.83 5.46 -2.84
CA PRO A 88 -9.99 6.04 -3.50
C PRO A 88 -9.57 6.85 -4.73
N HIS A 89 -10.46 6.97 -5.73
CA HIS A 89 -10.17 7.66 -6.99
C HIS A 89 -9.69 9.12 -6.82
N PHE A 90 -10.16 9.83 -5.78
CA PHE A 90 -9.77 11.22 -5.49
C PHE A 90 -8.41 11.33 -4.80
N ALA A 91 -7.89 10.23 -4.25
CA ALA A 91 -6.62 10.18 -3.55
C ALA A 91 -5.46 9.73 -4.46
N GLY A 92 -5.70 9.51 -5.76
CA GLY A 92 -4.68 9.08 -6.73
C GLY A 92 -4.58 7.56 -6.91
N SER A 93 -3.57 7.12 -7.66
CA SER A 93 -3.32 5.70 -7.96
C SER A 93 -2.41 5.07 -6.91
N GLY A 94 -2.81 3.92 -6.37
CA GLY A 94 -2.03 3.22 -5.35
C GLY A 94 -2.84 2.42 -4.36
N PHE A 95 -2.20 2.12 -3.22
CA PHE A 95 -2.78 1.34 -2.13
C PHE A 95 -2.54 1.99 -0.78
N TYR A 96 -3.49 1.85 0.13
CA TYR A 96 -3.28 2.02 1.55
C TYR A 96 -3.04 0.67 2.21
N LEU A 97 -2.07 0.60 3.11
CA LEU A 97 -1.81 -0.59 3.90
C LEU A 97 -1.44 -0.25 5.33
N VAL A 98 -1.58 -1.24 6.21
CA VAL A 98 -0.99 -1.21 7.55
C VAL A 98 -0.08 -2.43 7.66
N THR A 99 1.18 -2.22 7.99
CA THR A 99 2.13 -3.31 8.22
C THR A 99 1.79 -4.05 9.51
N GLN A 100 2.07 -5.36 9.57
CA GLN A 100 1.81 -6.12 10.79
C GLN A 100 2.70 -5.65 11.96
N GLY A 101 3.94 -5.24 11.67
CA GLY A 101 4.92 -4.88 12.70
C GLY A 101 5.53 -6.10 13.40
N LYS A 102 6.34 -5.85 14.43
CA LYS A 102 6.72 -6.84 15.45
C LYS A 102 5.44 -7.20 16.20
N LYS A 103 5.09 -8.48 16.24
CA LYS A 103 4.02 -8.94 17.14
C LYS A 103 4.39 -8.51 18.56
N PRO A 104 3.47 -7.91 19.34
CA PRO A 104 3.71 -7.76 20.77
C PRO A 104 4.01 -9.14 21.32
N ASP A 105 5.10 -9.28 22.07
CA ASP A 105 5.42 -10.53 22.77
C ASP A 105 4.20 -10.83 23.65
N ALA A 106 3.59 -12.00 23.43
CA ALA A 106 2.35 -12.43 24.06
C ALA A 106 2.55 -12.73 25.55
#